data_AF-A0A7L2TEB2-F1
#
_entry.id   AF-A0A7L2TEB2-F1
#
_cell.length_a   1.000
_cell.length_b   1.000
_cell.length_c   1.000
_cell.angle_alpha   90.00
_cell.angle_beta   90.00
_cell.angle_gamma   90.00
#
_symmetry.space_group_name_H-M   'P 1'
#
loop_
_entity.id
_entity.type
_entity.pdbx_description
1 polymer ?
#
loop_
_entity_poly.entity_id
_entity_poly.type
_entity_poly.pdbx_seq_one_letter_code
_entity_poly.pdbx_strand_id
1 'polypeptide(L)'
;SDEEQKCPEFTDLNIGNALSGTELRVQLLLYTRENPDCSERLIEHNITASEYLNTTKKIVFVIHGFRPTGSPPAWLGDMKELLLSSEDINLIIVDWNRGATTVNYITAVENCRKVAEILKNYVDQMLVDGACLDSMYMIGVSLGAHIAGFVGQKYNGKLGRITGLDPAGPSFTREPPEQRLDPSDAQFVDVIHSDIDVLGFKKPLGTIDFYPNGGMDQPGCPKTLFSG
;
A
#
# COMPACT_ATOMS: atom_id res chain seq x y z
N SER A 1 10.21 3.78 36.68
CA SER A 1 9.79 2.51 36.08
C SER A 1 9.69 2.80 34.61
N ASP A 2 10.76 2.49 33.91
CA ASP A 2 10.88 2.79 32.49
C ASP A 2 9.95 1.82 31.78
N GLU A 3 8.78 2.30 31.37
CA GLU A 3 7.99 1.61 30.35
C GLU A 3 8.90 1.58 29.12
N GLU A 4 9.47 0.42 28.80
CA GLU A 4 10.14 0.19 27.51
C GLU A 4 9.17 0.66 26.44
N GLN A 5 9.50 1.77 25.79
CA GLN A 5 8.66 2.38 24.78
C GLN A 5 8.59 1.43 23.59
N LYS A 6 7.54 0.60 23.57
CA LYS A 6 7.35 -0.41 22.54
C LYS A 6 7.20 0.27 21.19
N CYS A 7 8.03 -0.14 20.23
CA CYS A 7 7.96 0.36 18.86
C CYS A 7 6.54 0.21 18.30
N PRO A 8 6.00 1.20 17.58
CA PRO A 8 4.80 1.02 16.79
C PRO A 8 4.94 -0.18 15.85
N GLU A 9 3.98 -1.09 15.93
CA GLU A 9 3.92 -2.31 15.14
C GLU A 9 2.73 -2.28 14.20
N PHE A 10 2.79 -3.08 13.13
CA PHE A 10 1.66 -3.31 12.24
C PHE A 10 0.49 -3.91 13.05
N THR A 11 -0.73 -3.42 12.81
CA THR A 11 -1.92 -3.90 13.52
C THR A 11 -2.12 -5.38 13.24
N ASP A 12 -2.08 -6.21 14.28
CA ASP A 12 -2.42 -7.64 14.21
C ASP A 12 -3.86 -7.85 14.70
N LEU A 13 -4.72 -8.35 13.82
CA LEU A 13 -6.12 -8.65 14.07
C LEU A 13 -6.39 -10.13 13.82
N ASN A 14 -7.53 -10.61 14.31
CA ASN A 14 -7.95 -11.99 14.10
C ASN A 14 -9.30 -12.09 13.39
N ILE A 15 -9.70 -13.32 13.09
CA ILE A 15 -10.97 -13.62 12.40
C ILE A 15 -12.20 -13.10 13.16
N GLY A 16 -12.13 -13.01 14.49
CA GLY A 16 -13.19 -12.43 15.32
C GLY A 16 -13.42 -10.96 14.97
N ASN A 17 -12.34 -10.20 14.71
CA ASN A 17 -12.44 -8.81 14.26
C ASN A 17 -13.03 -8.70 12.85
N ALA A 18 -12.69 -9.63 11.95
CA ALA A 18 -13.25 -9.66 10.60
C ALA A 18 -14.78 -9.90 10.60
N LEU A 19 -15.27 -10.68 11.57
CA LEU A 19 -16.69 -10.97 11.76
C LEU A 19 -17.45 -9.83 12.46
N SER A 20 -16.86 -9.22 13.48
CA SER A 20 -17.48 -8.10 14.21
C SER A 20 -17.40 -6.77 13.44
N GLY A 21 -16.49 -6.68 12.48
CA GLY A 21 -16.08 -5.43 11.84
C GLY A 21 -15.13 -4.61 12.72
N THR A 22 -14.43 -3.70 12.07
CA THR A 22 -13.51 -2.74 12.69
C THR A 22 -13.72 -1.35 12.11
N GLU A 23 -13.43 -0.31 12.90
CA GLU A 23 -13.41 1.06 12.41
C GLU A 23 -12.14 1.32 11.60
N LEU A 24 -12.30 1.96 10.44
CA LEU A 24 -11.18 2.37 9.60
C LEU A 24 -10.21 3.24 10.41
N ARG A 25 -8.97 2.77 10.53
CA ARG A 25 -7.83 3.51 11.06
C ARG A 25 -6.64 3.22 10.17
N VAL A 26 -5.92 4.27 9.80
CA VAL A 26 -4.70 4.19 9.00
C VAL A 26 -3.54 4.63 9.87
N GLN A 27 -2.44 3.89 9.84
CA GLN A 27 -1.18 4.21 10.49
C GLN A 27 -0.07 4.21 9.43
N LEU A 28 0.80 5.21 9.47
CA LEU A 28 2.01 5.25 8.64
C LEU A 28 3.19 4.91 9.54
N LEU A 29 3.78 3.74 9.28
CA LEU A 29 4.94 3.24 10.00
C LEU A 29 6.19 3.56 9.18
N LEU A 30 6.95 4.56 9.61
CA LEU A 30 8.18 5.01 8.97
C LEU A 30 9.36 4.15 9.44
N TYR A 31 10.10 3.65 8.46
CA TYR A 31 11.40 3.03 8.62
C TYR A 31 12.42 3.74 7.75
N THR A 32 13.63 3.84 8.27
CA THR A 32 14.82 4.34 7.56
C THR A 32 16.00 3.43 7.89
N ARG A 33 17.18 3.73 7.34
CA ARG A 33 18.42 3.04 7.74
C ARG A 33 18.83 3.30 9.19
N GLU A 34 18.32 4.37 9.80
CA GLU A 34 18.62 4.75 11.18
C GLU A 34 17.73 4.00 12.18
N ASN A 35 16.55 3.56 11.76
CA ASN A 35 15.58 2.83 12.57
C ASN A 35 14.99 1.59 11.84
N PRO A 36 15.82 0.65 11.34
CA PRO A 36 15.36 -0.44 10.47
C PRO A 36 14.45 -1.45 11.17
N ASP A 37 14.58 -1.58 12.49
CA ASP A 37 13.88 -2.59 13.31
C ASP A 37 12.78 -2.00 14.20
N CYS A 38 12.75 -0.67 14.38
CA CYS A 38 11.82 0.02 15.26
C CYS A 38 11.17 1.18 14.50
N SER A 39 9.94 0.98 14.05
CA SER A 39 9.25 2.00 13.25
C SER A 39 8.97 3.26 14.06
N GLU A 40 8.87 4.39 13.37
CA GLU A 40 8.27 5.60 13.92
C GLU A 40 6.86 5.75 13.35
N ARG A 41 5.86 6.01 14.19
CA ARG A 41 4.51 6.32 13.72
C ARG A 41 4.43 7.79 13.31
N LEU A 42 4.17 8.05 12.03
CA LEU A 42 3.91 9.42 11.57
C LEU A 42 2.55 9.92 12.06
N ILE A 43 2.56 11.10 12.67
CA ILE A 43 1.36 11.74 13.22
C ILE A 43 0.78 12.70 12.18
N GLU A 44 -0.47 12.48 11.80
CA GLU A 44 -1.20 13.40 10.92
C GLU A 44 -1.26 14.79 11.55
N HIS A 45 -1.04 15.84 10.75
CA HIS A 45 -0.90 17.24 11.17
C HIS A 45 0.35 17.58 12.00
N ASN A 46 1.29 16.64 12.17
CA ASN A 46 2.53 16.88 12.91
C ASN A 46 3.70 16.03 12.41
N ILE A 47 3.84 15.85 11.09
CA ILE A 47 4.94 15.04 10.53
C ILE A 47 6.32 15.64 10.81
N THR A 48 6.42 16.95 11.03
CA THR A 48 7.68 17.66 11.33
C THR A 48 8.24 17.32 12.70
N ALA A 49 7.44 16.68 13.57
CA ALA A 49 7.91 16.12 14.82
C ALA A 49 8.61 14.76 14.64
N SER A 50 8.64 14.22 13.42
CA SER A 50 9.32 12.97 13.14
C SER A 50 10.82 13.11 13.35
N GLU A 51 11.42 12.15 14.05
CA GLU A 51 12.87 12.11 14.27
C GLU A 51 13.63 11.60 13.03
N TYR A 52 12.99 10.75 12.22
CA TYR A 52 13.65 10.04 11.12
C TYR A 52 13.23 10.49 9.72
N LEU A 53 12.10 11.19 9.56
CA LEU A 53 11.62 11.61 8.24
C LEU A 53 12.53 12.67 7.65
N ASN A 54 13.07 12.40 6.47
CA ASN A 54 13.86 13.36 5.71
C ASN A 54 13.22 13.60 4.34
N THR A 55 12.49 14.70 4.19
CA THR A 55 11.74 15.04 2.96
C THR A 55 12.61 15.29 1.74
N THR A 56 13.92 15.48 1.91
CA THR A 56 14.87 15.58 0.78
C THR A 56 15.20 14.22 0.17
N LYS A 57 14.96 13.12 0.90
CA LYS A 57 15.14 11.76 0.41
C LYS A 57 13.86 11.27 -0.29
N LYS A 58 14.02 10.26 -1.14
CA LYS A 58 12.90 9.56 -1.79
C LYS A 58 11.98 8.95 -0.73
N ILE A 59 10.67 9.05 -0.96
CA ILE A 59 9.64 8.55 -0.06
C ILE A 59 8.93 7.38 -0.75
N VAL A 60 9.03 6.19 -0.17
CA VAL A 60 8.46 4.96 -0.72
C VAL A 60 7.32 4.50 0.19
N PHE A 61 6.10 4.46 -0.34
CA PHE A 61 4.94 3.92 0.35
C PHE A 61 4.73 2.45 -0.05
N VAL A 62 4.51 1.58 0.92
CA VAL A 62 4.09 0.19 0.71
C VAL A 62 2.69 0.00 1.27
N ILE A 63 1.74 -0.33 0.39
CA ILE A 63 0.31 -0.38 0.68
C ILE A 63 -0.19 -1.80 0.47
N HIS A 64 -0.59 -2.46 1.56
CA HIS A 64 -1.14 -3.83 1.50
C HIS A 64 -2.58 -3.84 0.94
N GLY A 65 -3.07 -5.04 0.64
CA GLY A 65 -4.43 -5.27 0.13
C GLY A 65 -5.44 -5.76 1.17
N PHE A 66 -6.46 -6.47 0.70
CA PHE A 66 -7.53 -7.08 1.50
C PHE A 66 -7.00 -8.09 2.54
N ARG A 67 -7.57 -8.12 3.75
CA ARG A 67 -7.08 -8.93 4.90
C ARG A 67 -8.21 -9.70 5.59
N PRO A 68 -8.78 -10.76 4.99
CA PRO A 68 -9.96 -11.44 5.56
C PRO A 68 -9.73 -12.06 6.95
N THR A 69 -8.48 -12.36 7.32
CA THR A 69 -8.11 -12.93 8.63
C THR A 69 -7.54 -11.92 9.61
N GLY A 70 -7.23 -10.71 9.15
CA GLY A 70 -6.67 -9.63 9.97
C GLY A 70 -5.21 -9.76 10.37
N SER A 71 -4.54 -10.87 10.06
CA SER A 71 -3.09 -11.00 10.30
C SER A 71 -2.27 -9.96 9.51
N PRO A 72 -1.02 -9.65 9.92
CA PRO A 72 -0.06 -8.88 9.12
C PRO A 72 0.42 -9.64 7.86
N PRO A 73 0.75 -8.96 6.74
CA PRO A 73 1.26 -9.63 5.54
C PRO A 73 2.60 -10.32 5.79
N ALA A 74 2.70 -11.61 5.46
CA ALA A 74 3.93 -12.38 5.66
C ALA A 74 5.13 -11.81 4.88
N TRP A 75 4.87 -11.22 3.70
CA TRP A 75 5.90 -10.61 2.84
C TRP A 75 6.42 -9.25 3.35
N LEU A 76 5.78 -8.65 4.35
CA LEU A 76 6.06 -7.26 4.74
C LEU A 76 7.47 -7.09 5.31
N GLY A 77 7.95 -8.08 6.09
CA GLY A 77 9.30 -8.08 6.65
C GLY A 77 10.38 -8.12 5.57
N ASP A 78 10.31 -9.11 4.68
CA ASP A 78 11.26 -9.26 3.57
C ASP A 78 11.26 -8.04 2.65
N MET A 79 10.08 -7.50 2.31
CA MET A 79 9.97 -6.31 1.46
C MET A 79 10.61 -5.09 2.13
N LYS A 80 10.41 -4.90 3.44
CA LYS A 80 11.03 -3.82 4.21
C LYS A 80 12.55 -3.91 4.15
N GLU A 81 13.11 -5.07 4.46
CA GLU A 81 14.56 -5.30 4.47
C GLU A 81 15.19 -5.07 3.09
N LEU A 82 14.57 -5.61 2.04
CA LEU A 82 15.05 -5.45 0.66
C LEU A 82 15.05 -3.98 0.23
N LEU A 83 13.96 -3.24 0.49
CA LEU A 83 13.86 -1.83 0.10
C LEU A 83 14.89 -0.96 0.85
N LEU A 84 15.00 -1.11 2.18
CA LEU A 84 15.96 -0.34 2.99
C LEU A 84 17.42 -0.65 2.65
N SER A 85 17.73 -1.90 2.27
CA SER A 85 19.07 -2.28 1.84
C SER A 85 19.43 -1.73 0.45
N SER A 86 18.44 -1.53 -0.43
CA SER A 86 18.67 -1.15 -1.82
C SER A 86 19.02 0.34 -2.02
N GLU A 87 18.38 1.24 -1.27
CA GLU A 87 18.49 2.69 -1.45
C GLU A 87 18.29 3.39 -0.08
N ASP A 88 18.89 4.57 0.12
CA ASP A 88 18.64 5.37 1.34
C ASP A 88 17.35 6.16 1.17
N ILE A 89 16.25 5.62 1.73
CA ILE A 89 14.88 6.09 1.50
C ILE A 89 14.14 6.29 2.83
N ASN A 90 13.06 7.06 2.77
CA ASN A 90 11.99 6.98 3.76
C ASN A 90 11.04 5.87 3.34
N LEU A 91 11.06 4.73 4.02
CA LEU A 91 10.12 3.64 3.76
C LEU A 91 8.91 3.77 4.69
N ILE A 92 7.73 3.96 4.11
CA ILE A 92 6.47 4.13 4.85
C ILE A 92 5.57 2.93 4.57
N ILE A 93 5.37 2.08 5.58
CA ILE A 93 4.37 1.02 5.52
C ILE A 93 3.01 1.63 5.90
N VAL A 94 2.05 1.53 4.99
CA VAL A 94 0.67 1.99 5.20
C VAL A 94 -0.15 0.84 5.79
N ASP A 95 -0.32 0.87 7.11
CA ASP A 95 -1.19 -0.04 7.84
C ASP A 95 -2.62 0.52 7.87
N TRP A 96 -3.47 0.02 6.98
CA TRP A 96 -4.91 0.26 6.99
C TRP A 96 -5.67 -1.02 7.38
N ASN A 97 -5.04 -1.91 8.17
CA ASN A 97 -5.56 -3.25 8.41
C ASN A 97 -6.93 -3.25 9.09
N ARG A 98 -7.24 -2.24 9.92
CA ARG A 98 -8.60 -2.06 10.48
C ARG A 98 -9.66 -1.66 9.44
N GLY A 99 -9.27 -1.22 8.25
CA GLY A 99 -10.16 -1.01 7.11
C GLY A 99 -10.19 -2.17 6.13
N ALA A 100 -9.12 -2.99 6.10
CA ALA A 100 -8.96 -4.14 5.23
C ALA A 100 -9.48 -5.45 5.82
N THR A 101 -9.62 -5.52 7.15
CA THR A 101 -10.06 -6.70 7.90
C THR A 101 -11.57 -6.78 7.97
N THR A 102 -12.15 -7.58 7.08
CA THR A 102 -13.59 -7.79 7.02
C THR A 102 -13.89 -9.04 6.20
N VAL A 103 -14.98 -9.74 6.53
CA VAL A 103 -15.53 -10.79 5.66
C VAL A 103 -16.28 -10.22 4.45
N ASN A 104 -16.68 -8.95 4.50
CA ASN A 104 -17.37 -8.27 3.40
C ASN A 104 -16.36 -7.49 2.53
N TYR A 105 -15.95 -8.10 1.42
CA TYR A 105 -15.01 -7.50 0.47
C TYR A 105 -15.41 -6.09 -0.01
N ILE A 106 -16.71 -5.83 -0.21
CA ILE A 106 -17.20 -4.51 -0.67
C ILE A 106 -16.86 -3.42 0.35
N THR A 107 -16.93 -3.71 1.65
CA THR A 107 -16.55 -2.75 2.70
C THR A 107 -15.06 -2.38 2.59
N ALA A 108 -14.18 -3.34 2.28
CA ALA A 108 -12.76 -3.05 2.07
C ALA A 108 -12.52 -2.20 0.81
N VAL A 109 -13.27 -2.47 -0.27
CA VAL A 109 -13.24 -1.68 -1.51
C VAL A 109 -13.66 -0.22 -1.25
N GLU A 110 -14.78 0.00 -0.54
CA GLU A 110 -15.27 1.35 -0.20
C GLU A 110 -14.27 2.13 0.67
N ASN A 111 -13.54 1.44 1.54
CA ASN A 111 -12.51 2.05 2.38
C ASN A 111 -11.28 2.53 1.58
N CYS A 112 -11.02 1.98 0.39
CA CYS A 112 -9.83 2.34 -0.41
C CYS A 112 -9.77 3.84 -0.72
N ARG A 113 -10.90 4.46 -1.09
CA ARG A 113 -10.96 5.91 -1.33
C ARG A 113 -10.70 6.72 -0.08
N LYS A 114 -11.22 6.29 1.08
CA LYS A 114 -11.00 6.96 2.37
C LYS A 114 -9.54 6.87 2.79
N VAL A 115 -8.89 5.72 2.59
CA VAL A 115 -7.44 5.57 2.83
C VAL A 115 -6.66 6.53 1.95
N ALA A 116 -7.02 6.66 0.66
CA ALA A 116 -6.36 7.61 -0.23
C ALA A 116 -6.53 9.09 0.20
N GLU A 117 -7.68 9.48 0.75
CA GLU A 117 -7.84 10.82 1.36
C GLU A 117 -6.91 11.02 2.55
N ILE A 118 -6.78 10.03 3.42
CA ILE A 118 -5.89 10.11 4.58
C ILE A 118 -4.44 10.21 4.12
N LEU A 119 -4.03 9.39 3.15
CA LEU A 119 -2.68 9.44 2.59
C LEU A 119 -2.38 10.81 1.93
N LYS A 120 -3.36 11.41 1.25
CA LYS A 120 -3.24 12.76 0.70
C LYS A 120 -2.89 13.79 1.79
N ASN A 121 -3.51 13.71 2.97
CA ASN A 121 -3.22 14.65 4.05
C ASN A 121 -1.77 14.53 4.55
N TYR A 122 -1.21 13.31 4.60
CA TYR A 122 0.20 13.10 4.93
C TYR A 122 1.13 13.62 3.82
N VAL A 123 0.82 13.28 2.57
CA VAL A 123 1.59 13.74 1.40
C VAL A 123 1.61 15.27 1.33
N ASP A 124 0.47 15.94 1.51
CA ASP A 124 0.38 17.41 1.50
C ASP A 124 1.30 18.04 2.55
N GLN A 125 1.38 17.46 3.75
CA GLN A 125 2.30 17.94 4.78
C GLN A 125 3.76 17.71 4.39
N MET A 126 4.09 16.56 3.79
CA MET A 126 5.45 16.28 3.32
C MET A 126 5.87 17.28 2.26
N LEU A 127 4.96 17.68 1.36
CA LEU A 127 5.21 18.71 0.36
C LEU A 127 5.43 20.09 0.99
N VAL A 128 4.65 20.44 2.02
CA VAL A 128 4.88 21.68 2.80
C VAL A 128 6.25 21.68 3.46
N ASP A 129 6.70 20.52 3.93
CA ASP A 129 8.02 20.31 4.54
C ASP A 129 9.15 20.04 3.51
N GLY A 130 8.88 20.29 2.22
CA GLY A 130 9.90 20.34 1.17
C GLY A 130 10.07 19.08 0.32
N ALA A 131 9.24 18.05 0.50
CA ALA A 131 9.22 16.89 -0.38
C ALA A 131 8.73 17.26 -1.79
N CYS A 132 9.06 16.43 -2.78
CA CYS A 132 8.59 16.60 -4.16
C CYS A 132 7.75 15.39 -4.58
N LEU A 133 6.69 15.61 -5.37
CA LEU A 133 5.88 14.51 -5.91
C LEU A 133 6.71 13.57 -6.79
N ASP A 134 7.70 14.09 -7.51
CA ASP A 134 8.62 13.32 -8.36
C ASP A 134 9.49 12.32 -7.56
N SER A 135 9.74 12.59 -6.26
CA SER A 135 10.49 11.70 -5.37
C SER A 135 9.60 10.72 -4.60
N MET A 136 8.29 10.71 -4.87
CA MET A 136 7.34 9.79 -4.26
C MET A 136 7.13 8.55 -5.13
N TYR A 137 7.23 7.39 -4.48
CA TYR A 137 7.03 6.09 -5.09
C TYR A 137 6.01 5.30 -4.26
N MET A 138 4.92 4.83 -4.88
CA MET A 138 3.94 4.00 -4.20
C MET A 138 3.92 2.58 -4.76
N ILE A 139 4.10 1.59 -3.89
CA ILE A 139 3.99 0.17 -4.20
C ILE A 139 2.69 -0.33 -3.56
N GLY A 140 1.73 -0.72 -4.38
CA GLY A 140 0.42 -1.19 -3.90
C GLY A 140 0.18 -2.64 -4.28
N VAL A 141 -0.22 -3.46 -3.30
CA VAL A 141 -0.56 -4.89 -3.52
C VAL A 141 -2.07 -5.08 -3.51
N SER A 142 -2.64 -5.77 -4.51
CA SER A 142 -4.09 -6.05 -4.56
C SER A 142 -4.92 -4.76 -4.47
N LEU A 143 -5.79 -4.60 -3.46
CA LEU A 143 -6.53 -3.34 -3.20
C LEU A 143 -5.60 -2.13 -3.00
N GLY A 144 -4.39 -2.35 -2.46
CA GLY A 144 -3.39 -1.30 -2.27
C GLY A 144 -2.95 -0.64 -3.57
N ALA A 145 -2.98 -1.35 -4.70
CA ALA A 145 -2.67 -0.80 -6.01
C ALA A 145 -3.69 0.29 -6.42
N HIS A 146 -4.98 0.06 -6.15
CA HIS A 146 -6.03 1.04 -6.41
C HIS A 146 -5.97 2.21 -5.42
N ILE A 147 -5.60 1.96 -4.16
CA ILE A 147 -5.33 3.04 -3.20
C ILE A 147 -4.22 3.95 -3.73
N ALA A 148 -3.10 3.39 -4.22
CA ALA A 148 -2.02 4.17 -4.82
C ALA A 148 -2.52 5.01 -6.03
N GLY A 149 -3.31 4.40 -6.92
CA GLY A 149 -3.93 5.12 -8.05
C GLY A 149 -4.82 6.28 -7.60
N PHE A 150 -5.69 6.05 -6.61
CA PHE A 150 -6.53 7.10 -6.03
C PHE A 150 -5.73 8.24 -5.38
N VAL A 151 -4.55 7.97 -4.81
CA VAL A 151 -3.65 9.02 -4.35
C VAL A 151 -3.07 9.78 -5.54
N GLY A 152 -2.59 9.08 -6.57
CA GLY A 152 -2.07 9.67 -7.79
C GLY A 152 -3.02 10.63 -8.50
N GLN A 153 -4.31 10.27 -8.58
CA GLN A 153 -5.38 11.09 -9.17
C GLN A 153 -5.52 12.45 -8.46
N LYS A 154 -5.31 12.50 -7.15
CA LYS A 154 -5.39 13.73 -6.34
C LYS A 154 -4.29 14.73 -6.65
N TYR A 155 -3.21 14.25 -7.26
CA TYR A 155 -2.07 15.05 -7.71
C TYR A 155 -2.00 15.13 -9.23
N ASN A 156 -3.09 14.82 -9.94
CA ASN A 156 -3.17 14.89 -11.41
C ASN A 156 -2.05 14.09 -12.10
N GLY A 157 -1.72 12.91 -11.57
CA GLY A 157 -0.70 12.06 -12.17
C GLY A 157 0.74 12.49 -11.93
N LYS A 158 0.99 13.43 -11.02
CA LYS A 158 2.34 14.00 -10.80
C LYS A 158 3.21 13.21 -9.83
N LEU A 159 2.70 12.14 -9.21
CA LEU A 159 3.56 11.23 -8.44
C LEU A 159 4.65 10.66 -9.33
N GLY A 160 5.87 10.51 -8.80
CA GLY A 160 7.00 10.01 -9.57
C GLY A 160 6.78 8.61 -10.12
N ARG A 161 6.30 7.68 -9.27
CA ARG A 161 6.02 6.30 -9.70
C ARG A 161 4.93 5.61 -8.89
N ILE A 162 4.16 4.76 -9.56
CA ILE A 162 3.32 3.74 -8.92
C ILE A 162 3.71 2.36 -9.46
N THR A 163 3.92 1.39 -8.57
CA THR A 163 3.97 -0.03 -8.93
C THR A 163 2.74 -0.74 -8.40
N GLY A 164 1.95 -1.31 -9.31
CA GLY A 164 0.81 -2.17 -8.98
C GLY A 164 1.25 -3.64 -8.94
N LEU A 165 1.23 -4.25 -7.76
CA LEU A 165 1.51 -5.67 -7.57
C LEU A 165 0.19 -6.44 -7.53
N ASP A 166 -0.14 -7.06 -8.65
CA ASP A 166 -1.36 -7.83 -8.90
C ASP A 166 -2.63 -7.09 -8.43
N PRO A 167 -2.97 -5.95 -9.07
CA PRO A 167 -4.11 -5.13 -8.67
C PRO A 167 -5.41 -5.95 -8.65
N ALA A 168 -6.31 -5.69 -7.70
CA ALA A 168 -7.51 -6.49 -7.54
C ALA A 168 -8.49 -6.36 -8.72
N GLY A 169 -8.89 -7.46 -9.33
CA GLY A 169 -9.90 -7.50 -10.38
C GLY A 169 -11.34 -7.27 -9.87
N PRO A 170 -11.79 -7.99 -8.82
CA PRO A 170 -13.16 -7.86 -8.29
C PRO A 170 -13.48 -6.43 -7.84
N SER A 171 -14.64 -5.94 -8.26
CA SER A 171 -15.12 -4.55 -8.07
C SER A 171 -14.40 -3.45 -8.87
N PHE A 172 -13.38 -3.78 -9.67
CA PHE A 172 -12.65 -2.79 -10.48
C PHE A 172 -12.67 -3.07 -11.98
N THR A 173 -12.81 -4.33 -12.42
CA THR A 173 -12.65 -4.75 -13.84
C THR A 173 -13.52 -3.99 -14.85
N ARG A 174 -14.68 -3.49 -14.43
CA ARG A 174 -15.63 -2.74 -15.29
C ARG A 174 -15.65 -1.25 -14.98
N GLU A 175 -14.87 -0.82 -14.01
CA GLU A 175 -14.83 0.55 -13.56
C GLU A 175 -13.98 1.43 -14.49
N PRO A 176 -14.37 2.71 -14.67
CA PRO A 176 -13.62 3.64 -15.48
C PRO A 176 -12.31 4.05 -14.77
N PRO A 177 -11.35 4.67 -15.47
CA PRO A 177 -10.05 5.08 -14.92
C PRO A 177 -10.11 5.79 -13.55
N GLU A 178 -11.10 6.67 -13.33
CA GLU A 178 -11.26 7.47 -12.09
C GLU A 178 -11.69 6.62 -10.87
N GLN A 179 -11.90 5.33 -11.08
CA GLN A 179 -12.41 4.37 -10.10
C GLN A 179 -11.47 3.18 -9.89
N ARG A 180 -10.26 3.20 -10.46
CA ARG A 180 -9.24 2.18 -10.30
C ARG A 180 -7.85 2.78 -10.49
N LEU A 181 -6.82 1.92 -10.49
CA LEU A 181 -5.48 2.28 -10.95
C LEU A 181 -5.53 2.50 -12.47
N ASP A 182 -4.78 3.46 -12.97
CA ASP A 182 -4.67 3.81 -14.38
C ASP A 182 -3.28 4.37 -14.72
N PRO A 183 -2.80 4.26 -15.97
CA PRO A 183 -1.48 4.78 -16.36
C PRO A 183 -1.32 6.29 -16.16
N SER A 184 -2.44 7.04 -16.07
CA SER A 184 -2.44 8.48 -15.83
C SER A 184 -2.27 8.89 -14.36
N ASP A 185 -2.23 7.94 -13.43
CA ASP A 185 -2.16 8.21 -11.98
C ASP A 185 -0.75 8.58 -11.49
N ALA A 186 0.30 8.37 -12.29
CA ALA A 186 1.66 8.80 -11.99
C ALA A 186 2.45 9.10 -13.28
N GLN A 187 3.62 9.70 -13.14
CA GLN A 187 4.55 9.91 -14.26
C GLN A 187 5.00 8.58 -14.87
N PHE A 188 5.08 7.53 -14.05
CA PHE A 188 5.33 6.17 -14.50
C PHE A 188 4.53 5.17 -13.66
N VAL A 189 3.74 4.33 -14.33
CA VAL A 189 3.00 3.25 -13.69
C VAL A 189 3.48 1.92 -14.27
N ASP A 190 3.98 1.03 -13.42
CA ASP A 190 4.33 -0.33 -13.83
C ASP A 190 3.53 -1.37 -13.04
N VAL A 191 3.00 -2.37 -13.73
CA VAL A 191 2.08 -3.33 -13.13
C VAL A 191 2.56 -4.75 -13.36
N ILE A 192 2.57 -5.57 -12.31
CA ILE A 192 2.84 -6.99 -12.39
C ILE A 192 1.52 -7.73 -12.19
N HIS A 193 1.16 -8.57 -13.14
CA HIS A 193 -0.06 -9.37 -13.15
C HIS A 193 0.29 -10.83 -12.89
N SER A 194 -0.21 -11.41 -11.80
CA SER A 194 0.16 -12.76 -11.37
C SER A 194 -1.02 -13.69 -11.07
N ASP A 195 -2.26 -13.20 -11.07
CA ASP A 195 -3.45 -14.02 -10.79
C ASP A 195 -4.70 -13.56 -11.58
N ILE A 196 -4.55 -13.21 -12.86
CA ILE A 196 -5.60 -12.55 -13.67
C ILE A 196 -6.83 -13.40 -14.00
N ASP A 197 -6.79 -14.70 -13.72
CA ASP A 197 -7.88 -15.65 -13.92
C ASP A 197 -8.67 -15.92 -12.64
N VAL A 198 -8.21 -15.45 -11.47
CA VAL A 198 -8.91 -15.58 -10.19
C VAL A 198 -9.16 -14.23 -9.50
N LEU A 199 -8.13 -13.57 -8.96
CA LEU A 199 -8.29 -12.33 -8.17
C LEU A 199 -7.70 -11.07 -8.82
N GLY A 200 -6.76 -11.22 -9.75
CA GLY A 200 -6.04 -10.12 -10.40
C GLY A 200 -6.85 -9.42 -11.51
N PHE A 201 -6.53 -8.15 -11.74
CA PHE A 201 -7.13 -7.35 -12.79
C PHE A 201 -6.50 -7.68 -14.15
N LYS A 202 -7.28 -8.23 -15.09
CA LYS A 202 -6.72 -8.81 -16.32
C LYS A 202 -6.15 -7.83 -17.35
N LYS A 203 -6.78 -6.67 -17.55
CA LYS A 203 -6.39 -5.74 -18.63
C LYS A 203 -5.19 -4.89 -18.20
N PRO A 204 -4.43 -4.34 -19.15
CA PRO A 204 -3.36 -3.41 -18.84
C PRO A 204 -3.84 -2.23 -17.97
N LEU A 205 -3.05 -1.90 -16.96
CA LEU A 205 -3.29 -0.82 -16.00
C LEU A 205 -2.11 0.16 -15.89
N GLY A 206 -0.95 -0.18 -16.47
CA GLY A 206 0.26 0.61 -16.37
C GLY A 206 0.67 1.30 -17.66
N THR A 207 1.69 2.16 -17.55
CA THR A 207 2.55 2.52 -18.68
C THR A 207 3.23 1.28 -19.24
N ILE A 208 3.62 0.34 -18.36
CA ILE A 208 4.14 -0.98 -18.70
C ILE A 208 3.46 -2.04 -17.83
N ASP A 209 3.07 -3.15 -18.45
CA ASP A 209 2.44 -4.28 -17.77
C ASP A 209 3.27 -5.55 -18.01
N PHE A 210 3.57 -6.26 -16.93
CA PHE A 210 4.30 -7.51 -16.90
C PHE A 210 3.36 -8.66 -16.54
N TYR A 211 3.41 -9.72 -17.33
CA TYR A 211 2.60 -10.94 -17.13
C TYR A 211 3.53 -12.14 -16.93
N PRO A 212 4.23 -12.26 -15.78
CA PRO A 212 5.07 -13.40 -15.47
C PRO A 212 4.30 -14.71 -15.64
N ASN A 213 4.89 -15.67 -16.36
CA ASN A 213 4.27 -16.97 -16.63
C ASN A 213 2.88 -16.87 -17.28
N GLY A 214 2.60 -15.78 -18.02
CA GLY A 214 1.30 -15.52 -18.63
C GLY A 214 0.30 -14.81 -17.71
N GLY A 215 0.68 -14.52 -16.46
CA GLY A 215 -0.10 -13.78 -15.47
C GLY A 215 -1.25 -14.52 -14.81
N MET A 216 -1.34 -15.83 -15.03
CA MET A 216 -2.31 -16.75 -14.41
C MET A 216 -1.58 -17.60 -13.35
N ASP A 217 -1.76 -18.92 -13.33
CA ASP A 217 -1.07 -19.86 -12.44
C ASP A 217 0.47 -19.68 -12.37
N GLN A 218 0.97 -19.20 -11.22
CA GLN A 218 2.41 -19.08 -10.97
C GLN A 218 3.02 -20.43 -10.54
N PRO A 219 4.22 -20.80 -11.03
CA PRO A 219 4.91 -22.02 -10.61
C PRO A 219 5.12 -22.05 -9.09
N GLY A 220 4.72 -23.15 -8.44
CA GLY A 220 4.84 -23.34 -6.99
C GLY A 220 3.64 -22.88 -6.18
N CYS A 221 2.69 -22.16 -6.78
CA CYS A 221 1.42 -21.81 -6.14
C CYS A 221 0.37 -22.95 -6.30
N PRO A 222 -0.51 -23.14 -5.31
CA PRO A 222 -1.66 -24.02 -5.47
C PRO A 222 -2.62 -23.50 -6.57
N LYS A 223 -3.17 -24.40 -7.41
CA LYS A 223 -4.04 -24.05 -8.56
C LYS A 223 -5.49 -23.70 -8.19
N THR A 224 -5.85 -23.78 -6.92
CA THR A 224 -7.19 -23.44 -6.43
C THR A 224 -7.10 -22.65 -5.14
N LEU A 225 -8.06 -21.76 -4.91
CA LEU A 225 -8.20 -20.97 -3.67
C LEU A 225 -8.28 -21.84 -2.39
N PHE A 226 -8.57 -23.14 -2.53
CA PHE A 226 -8.73 -24.10 -1.42
C PHE A 226 -7.58 -25.10 -1.29
N SER A 227 -6.52 -24.96 -2.09
CA SER A 227 -5.37 -25.89 -2.05
C SER A 227 -4.18 -25.37 -1.22
N GLY A 228 -4.42 -24.40 -0.34
CA GLY A 228 -3.46 -23.88 0.66
C GLY A 228 -4.03 -23.96 2.07
#